data_AF-A0AAP6LFJ1-F1
#
_entry.id   AF-A0AAP6LFJ1-F1
#
_cell.length_a   1.000
_cell.length_b   1.000
_cell.length_c   1.000
_cell.angle_alpha   90.00
_cell.angle_beta   90.00
_cell.angle_gamma   90.00
#
_symmetry.space_group_name_H-M   'P 1'
#
loop_
_entity.id
_entity.type
_entity.pdbx_description
1 polymer ?
#
loop_
_entity_poly.entity_id
_entity_poly.type
_entity_poly.pdbx_seq_one_letter_code
_entity_poly.pdbx_strand_id
1 'polypeptide(L)'
;MHRTASTSLTIADILSVATPSELRMLGHFNVLKTSLSALLGLTIAPRSWQTLYRFVGELQAVIQSDPSICSPGPHPVSEAARTKLSTVLMSVTSVRIPAADPEAALSHAVATLVAAARDPAAMYQATRTRNFHHSSRLEGIDMRRSKPAESLQTVLNRYRKR
;
A
#
# COMPACT_ATOMS: atom_id res chain seq x y z
N MET A 1 33.54 -2.53 5.86
CA MET A 1 32.61 -1.52 6.41
C MET A 1 31.23 -1.76 5.83
N HIS A 2 30.37 -2.49 6.55
CA HIS A 2 28.99 -2.72 6.13
C HIS A 2 28.18 -1.44 6.37
N ARG A 3 27.82 -0.77 5.27
CA ARG A 3 26.83 0.30 5.30
C ARG A 3 25.48 -0.37 5.54
N THR A 4 25.04 -0.49 6.79
CA THR A 4 23.65 -0.79 7.10
C THR A 4 22.85 0.41 6.63
N ALA A 5 22.26 0.31 5.44
CA ALA A 5 21.25 1.25 5.01
C ALA A 5 20.10 1.11 6.02
N SER A 6 19.99 2.06 6.96
CA SER A 6 18.72 2.32 7.63
C SER A 6 17.77 2.80 6.55
N THR A 7 17.06 1.88 5.90
CA THR A 7 15.93 2.19 5.04
C THR A 7 14.86 2.82 5.93
N SER A 8 14.79 4.14 5.92
CA SER A 8 13.69 4.88 6.53
C SER A 8 12.41 4.50 5.79
N LEU A 9 11.63 3.61 6.40
CA LEU A 9 10.31 3.21 5.90
C LEU A 9 9.43 4.45 5.75
N THR A 10 8.91 4.70 4.56
CA THR A 10 7.99 5.81 4.29
C THR A 10 6.55 5.31 4.23
N ILE A 11 5.58 6.23 4.36
CA ILE A 11 4.16 5.89 4.12
C ILE A 11 3.95 5.42 2.68
N ALA A 12 4.67 5.99 1.72
CA ALA A 12 4.63 5.59 0.33
C ALA A 12 5.00 4.11 0.13
N ASP A 13 6.02 3.62 0.84
CA ASP A 13 6.44 2.21 0.79
C ASP A 13 5.31 1.29 1.27
N ILE A 14 4.63 1.68 2.34
CA ILE A 14 3.51 0.92 2.92
C ILE A 14 2.30 0.94 1.98
N LEU A 15 1.99 2.10 1.40
CA LEU A 15 0.89 2.26 0.43
C LEU A 15 1.18 1.65 -0.94
N SER A 16 2.42 1.23 -1.22
CA SER A 16 2.80 0.57 -2.47
C SER A 16 2.72 -0.96 -2.41
N VAL A 17 2.42 -1.54 -1.24
CA VAL A 17 2.33 -2.99 -1.03
C VAL A 17 1.16 -3.58 -1.83
N ALA A 18 1.45 -4.51 -2.74
CA ALA A 18 0.46 -5.22 -3.54
C ALA A 18 0.12 -6.62 -2.98
N THR A 19 1.00 -7.21 -2.16
CA THR A 19 0.80 -8.56 -1.62
C THR A 19 1.15 -8.67 -0.13
N PRO A 20 0.56 -9.63 0.62
CA PRO A 20 0.93 -9.88 2.02
C PRO A 20 2.41 -10.24 2.20
N SER A 21 3.03 -10.85 1.19
CA SER A 21 4.46 -11.20 1.19
C SER A 21 5.33 -9.95 1.12
N GLU A 22 4.98 -8.97 0.28
CA GLU A 22 5.67 -7.68 0.20
C GLU A 22 5.62 -6.92 1.52
N LEU A 23 4.47 -6.91 2.20
CA LEU A 23 4.34 -6.29 3.52
C LEU A 23 5.33 -6.87 4.53
N ARG A 24 5.58 -8.19 4.47
CA ARG A 24 6.53 -8.88 5.36
C ARG A 24 7.99 -8.60 4.99
N MET A 25 8.27 -8.30 3.71
CA MET A 25 9.62 -7.93 3.28
C MET A 25 10.03 -6.55 3.77
N LEU A 26 9.08 -5.67 4.10
CA LEU A 26 9.35 -4.34 4.66
C LEU A 26 9.93 -4.40 6.09
N GLY A 27 9.83 -5.52 6.79
CA GLY A 27 10.47 -5.73 8.07
C GLY A 27 9.65 -6.56 9.06
N HIS A 28 10.04 -6.48 10.34
CA HIS A 28 9.34 -7.18 11.41
C HIS A 28 8.02 -6.48 11.76
N PHE A 29 6.99 -7.26 12.11
CA PHE A 29 5.64 -6.77 12.41
C PHE A 29 5.62 -5.61 13.41
N ASN A 30 6.31 -5.77 14.54
CA ASN A 30 6.34 -4.76 15.59
C ASN A 30 7.04 -3.47 15.15
N VAL A 31 8.08 -3.59 14.32
CA VAL A 31 8.81 -2.42 13.79
C VAL A 31 7.89 -1.66 12.84
N LEU A 32 7.25 -2.34 11.89
CA LEU A 32 6.32 -1.71 10.94
C LEU A 32 5.12 -1.07 11.65
N LYS A 33 4.55 -1.74 12.65
CA LYS A 33 3.45 -1.20 13.44
C LYS A 33 3.85 0.08 14.17
N THR A 34 5.04 0.10 14.78
CA THR A 34 5.55 1.30 15.48
C THR A 34 5.88 2.42 14.50
N SER A 35 6.54 2.11 13.38
CA SER A 35 6.84 3.09 12.34
C SER A 35 5.56 3.69 11.74
N LEU A 36 4.56 2.87 11.42
CA LEU A 36 3.29 3.33 10.89
C LEU A 36 2.49 4.15 11.91
N SER A 37 2.54 3.76 13.19
CA SER A 37 1.96 4.58 14.28
C SER A 37 2.62 5.96 14.36
N ALA A 38 3.95 6.00 14.29
CA ALA A 38 4.72 7.24 14.36
C ALA A 38 4.47 8.14 13.13
N LEU A 39 4.44 7.56 11.94
CA LEU A 39 4.22 8.28 10.68
C LEU A 39 2.81 8.87 10.57
N LEU A 40 1.80 8.19 11.14
CA LEU A 40 0.43 8.69 11.16
C LEU A 40 0.13 9.58 12.37
N GLY A 41 1.01 9.63 13.38
CA GLY A 41 0.71 10.28 14.65
C GLY A 41 -0.43 9.61 15.43
N LEU A 42 -0.69 8.33 15.17
CA LEU A 42 -1.82 7.58 15.73
C LEU A 42 -1.35 6.26 16.35
N THR A 43 -1.90 5.91 17.51
CA THR A 43 -1.67 4.58 18.10
C THR A 43 -2.51 3.54 17.36
N ILE A 44 -1.94 2.89 16.35
CA ILE A 44 -2.61 1.80 15.65
C ILE A 44 -2.41 0.47 16.38
N ALA A 45 -3.45 -0.36 16.44
CA ALA A 45 -3.45 -1.64 17.13
C ALA A 45 -3.86 -2.83 16.25
N PRO A 46 -3.29 -3.01 15.03
CA PRO A 46 -3.41 -4.28 14.35
C PRO A 46 -2.79 -5.39 15.21
N ARG A 47 -3.45 -6.55 15.23
CA ARG A 47 -3.06 -7.72 16.05
C ARG A 47 -2.35 -8.80 15.24
N SER A 48 -2.42 -8.73 13.91
CA SER A 48 -1.79 -9.69 13.00
C SER A 48 -1.40 -9.05 11.68
N TRP A 49 -0.51 -9.70 10.94
CA TRP A 49 -0.17 -9.34 9.56
C TRP A 49 -1.40 -9.21 8.66
N GLN A 50 -2.39 -10.08 8.85
CA GLN A 50 -3.62 -10.06 8.06
C GLN A 50 -4.45 -8.81 8.34
N THR A 51 -4.57 -8.42 9.62
CA THR A 51 -5.27 -7.16 9.97
C THR A 51 -4.52 -5.93 9.47
N LEU A 52 -3.19 -5.93 9.52
CA LEU A 52 -2.37 -4.84 8.99
C LEU A 52 -2.49 -4.74 7.47
N TYR A 53 -2.41 -5.87 6.76
CA TYR A 53 -2.57 -5.91 5.31
C TYR A 53 -3.96 -5.46 4.87
N ARG A 54 -5.03 -5.92 5.54
CA ARG A 54 -6.40 -5.48 5.27
C ARG A 54 -6.53 -3.96 5.43
N PHE A 55 -5.99 -3.42 6.52
CA PHE A 55 -5.99 -1.98 6.77
C PHE A 55 -5.28 -1.19 5.66
N VAL A 56 -4.09 -1.62 5.25
CA VAL A 56 -3.36 -1.02 4.13
C VAL A 56 -4.18 -1.09 2.83
N GLY A 57 -4.81 -2.24 2.55
CA GLY A 57 -5.67 -2.42 1.38
C GLY A 57 -6.91 -1.52 1.39
N GLU A 58 -7.54 -1.31 2.56
CA GLU A 58 -8.67 -0.38 2.72
C GLU A 58 -8.24 1.07 2.48
N LEU A 59 -7.08 1.49 2.98
CA LEU A 59 -6.51 2.81 2.68
C LEU A 59 -6.27 3.00 1.19
N GLN A 60 -5.61 2.03 0.55
CA GLN A 60 -5.34 2.04 -0.89
C GLN A 60 -6.65 2.12 -1.70
N ALA A 61 -7.67 1.38 -1.31
CA ALA A 61 -8.97 1.39 -1.99
C ALA A 61 -9.62 2.78 -1.95
N VAL A 62 -9.57 3.46 -0.80
CA VAL A 62 -10.08 4.84 -0.68
C VAL A 62 -9.26 5.79 -1.57
N ILE A 63 -7.93 5.71 -1.50
CA ILE A 63 -7.00 6.55 -2.29
C ILE A 63 -7.25 6.39 -3.80
N GLN A 64 -7.40 5.15 -4.27
CA GLN A 64 -7.55 4.85 -5.70
C GLN A 64 -8.97 5.13 -6.21
N SER A 65 -9.98 5.10 -5.34
CA SER A 65 -11.38 5.34 -5.74
C SER A 65 -11.74 6.82 -5.86
N ASP A 66 -10.98 7.71 -5.20
CA ASP A 66 -11.25 9.15 -5.25
C ASP A 66 -10.19 9.91 -6.06
N PRO A 67 -10.55 10.48 -7.23
CA PRO A 67 -9.61 11.19 -8.08
C PRO A 67 -9.06 12.47 -7.45
N SER A 68 -9.73 13.05 -6.43
CA SER A 68 -9.23 14.24 -5.73
C SER A 68 -7.96 13.97 -4.92
N ILE A 69 -7.72 12.71 -4.54
CA ILE A 69 -6.51 12.30 -3.83
C ILE A 69 -5.35 12.11 -4.83
N CYS A 70 -5.62 11.46 -5.96
CA CYS A 70 -4.61 11.11 -6.96
C CYS A 70 -4.30 12.21 -7.98
N SER A 71 -5.11 13.28 -8.03
CA SER A 71 -4.89 14.37 -8.98
C SER A 71 -3.69 15.23 -8.54
N PRO A 72 -2.66 15.40 -9.41
CA PRO A 72 -1.59 16.33 -9.15
C PRO A 72 -2.13 17.76 -9.24
N GLY A 73 -2.33 18.39 -8.08
CA GLY A 73 -2.80 19.77 -8.01
C GLY A 73 -3.24 20.18 -6.60
N PRO A 74 -3.46 21.49 -6.37
CA PRO A 74 -3.90 22.03 -5.08
C PRO A 74 -5.39 21.77 -4.81
N HIS A 75 -6.03 20.85 -5.55
CA HIS A 75 -7.45 20.57 -5.37
C HIS A 75 -7.70 20.06 -3.94
N PRO A 76 -8.72 20.60 -3.25
CA PRO A 76 -9.09 20.09 -1.95
C PRO A 76 -9.53 18.63 -2.10
N VAL A 77 -9.11 17.80 -1.15
CA VAL A 77 -9.60 16.42 -1.05
C VAL A 77 -11.09 16.46 -0.77
N SER A 78 -11.86 15.60 -1.44
CA SER A 78 -13.30 15.55 -1.23
C SER A 78 -13.62 15.24 0.25
N GLU A 79 -14.67 15.86 0.80
CA GLU A 79 -15.12 15.57 2.18
C GLU A 79 -15.53 14.09 2.33
N ALA A 80 -16.04 13.48 1.26
CA ALA A 80 -16.34 12.05 1.22
C ALA A 80 -15.07 11.19 1.36
N ALA A 81 -13.97 11.54 0.68
CA ALA A 81 -12.68 10.87 0.83
C ALA A 81 -12.11 11.05 2.24
N ARG A 82 -12.15 12.28 2.78
CA ARG A 82 -11.69 12.55 4.16
C ARG A 82 -12.46 11.69 5.16
N THR A 83 -13.79 11.63 5.04
CA THR A 83 -14.66 10.83 5.91
C THR A 83 -14.33 9.33 5.82
N LYS A 84 -14.12 8.80 4.61
CA LYS A 84 -13.74 7.39 4.39
C LYS A 84 -12.38 7.08 4.99
N LEU A 85 -11.37 7.92 4.75
CA LEU A 85 -10.02 7.75 5.32
C LEU A 85 -10.07 7.79 6.85
N SER A 86 -10.78 8.75 7.45
CA SER A 86 -10.97 8.83 8.90
C SER A 86 -11.64 7.58 9.46
N THR A 87 -12.64 7.03 8.76
CA THR A 87 -13.32 5.79 9.17
C THR A 87 -12.37 4.59 9.16
N VAL A 88 -11.57 4.44 8.10
CA VAL A 88 -10.57 3.37 7.99
C VAL A 88 -9.51 3.52 9.10
N LEU A 89 -9.02 4.73 9.35
CA LEU A 89 -8.08 5.00 10.44
C LEU A 89 -8.66 4.64 11.81
N MET A 90 -9.90 5.05 12.08
CA MET A 90 -10.60 4.76 13.33
C MET A 90 -10.81 3.26 13.59
N SER A 91 -10.96 2.46 12.53
CA SER A 91 -11.15 1.02 12.65
C SER A 91 -9.95 0.27 13.27
N VAL A 92 -8.75 0.87 13.22
CA VAL A 92 -7.51 0.25 13.71
C VAL A 92 -6.84 1.00 14.85
N THR A 93 -7.26 2.23 15.14
CA THR A 93 -6.73 2.98 16.29
C THR A 93 -7.17 2.36 17.61
N SER A 94 -6.23 2.21 18.54
CA SER A 94 -6.61 1.90 19.92
C SER A 94 -7.23 3.14 20.56
N VAL A 95 -8.31 2.95 21.32
CA VAL A 95 -9.03 3.99 22.09
C VAL A 95 -8.12 4.85 22.99
N ARG A 96 -6.91 4.36 23.31
CA ARG A 96 -5.84 5.16 23.94
C ARG A 96 -5.17 6.06 22.91
N ILE A 97 -5.90 7.09 22.46
CA ILE A 97 -5.31 8.24 21.77
C ILE A 97 -4.58 9.06 22.84
N PRO A 98 -3.24 9.22 22.80
CA PRO A 98 -2.53 10.05 23.79
C PRO A 98 -2.61 11.55 23.46
N ALA A 99 -3.32 11.94 22.41
CA ALA A 99 -3.44 13.33 22.00
C ALA A 99 -4.56 14.02 22.78
N ALA A 100 -4.27 15.22 23.28
CA ALA A 100 -5.26 16.13 23.86
C ALA A 100 -6.37 16.53 22.86
N ASP A 101 -6.21 16.20 21.57
CA ASP A 101 -7.17 16.42 20.50
C ASP A 101 -7.14 15.26 19.46
N PRO A 102 -8.12 14.33 19.50
CA PRO A 102 -8.19 13.21 18.56
C PRO A 102 -8.57 13.64 17.13
N GLU A 103 -9.27 14.76 16.97
CA GLU A 103 -9.70 15.28 15.67
C GLU A 103 -8.51 15.87 14.91
N ALA A 104 -7.64 16.62 15.61
CA ALA A 104 -6.39 17.10 15.05
C ALA A 104 -5.47 15.95 14.61
N ALA A 105 -5.36 14.88 15.41
CA ALA A 105 -4.54 13.72 15.09
C ALA A 105 -5.06 12.97 13.84
N LEU A 106 -6.37 12.78 13.73
CA LEU A 106 -7.00 12.21 12.54
C LEU A 106 -6.77 13.09 11.31
N SER A 107 -6.97 14.39 11.44
CA SER A 107 -6.76 15.35 10.35
C SER A 107 -5.32 15.34 9.86
N HIS A 108 -4.35 15.25 10.78
CA HIS A 108 -2.94 15.10 10.46
C HIS A 108 -2.69 13.79 9.70
N ALA A 109 -3.17 12.65 10.21
CA ALA A 109 -2.99 11.35 9.57
C ALA A 109 -3.57 11.32 8.13
N VAL A 110 -4.75 11.90 7.92
CA VAL A 110 -5.37 12.04 6.60
C VAL A 110 -4.50 12.91 5.68
N ALA A 111 -4.02 14.05 6.18
CA ALA A 111 -3.14 14.93 5.39
C ALA A 111 -1.85 14.22 4.99
N THR A 112 -1.23 13.46 5.88
CA THR A 112 0.00 12.71 5.61
C THR A 112 -0.23 11.59 4.58
N LEU A 113 -1.37 10.88 4.66
CA LEU A 113 -1.75 9.88 3.66
C LEU A 113 -1.98 10.49 2.28
N VAL A 114 -2.67 11.63 2.21
CA VAL A 114 -2.92 12.35 0.96
C VAL A 114 -1.62 12.87 0.36
N ALA A 115 -0.72 13.43 1.17
CA ALA A 115 0.58 13.89 0.73
C ALA A 115 1.41 12.73 0.14
N ALA A 116 1.42 11.58 0.82
CA ALA A 116 2.10 10.38 0.32
C ALA A 116 1.44 9.83 -0.96
N ALA A 117 0.12 9.90 -1.08
CA ALA A 117 -0.59 9.47 -2.28
C ALA A 117 -0.36 10.38 -3.50
N ARG A 118 -0.04 11.66 -3.27
CA ARG A 118 0.30 12.65 -4.30
C ARG A 118 1.77 12.65 -4.69
N ASP A 119 2.62 11.93 -3.96
CA ASP A 119 4.03 11.81 -4.30
C ASP A 119 4.19 11.10 -5.66
N PRO A 120 4.79 11.74 -6.67
CA PRO A 120 4.98 11.14 -7.99
C PRO A 120 5.73 9.81 -7.95
N ALA A 121 6.71 9.67 -7.03
CA ALA A 121 7.46 8.43 -6.90
C ALA A 121 6.57 7.30 -6.35
N ALA A 122 5.82 7.56 -5.27
CA ALA A 122 4.82 6.64 -4.73
C ALA A 122 3.76 6.24 -5.77
N MET A 123 3.21 7.23 -6.50
CA MET A 123 2.22 7.00 -7.54
C MET A 123 2.77 6.11 -8.66
N TYR A 124 4.00 6.35 -9.10
CA TYR A 124 4.66 5.49 -10.08
C TYR A 124 4.79 4.05 -9.54
N GLN A 125 5.32 3.87 -8.33
CA GLN A 125 5.49 2.52 -7.76
C GLN A 125 4.15 1.77 -7.63
N ALA A 126 3.12 2.43 -7.14
CA ALA A 126 1.79 1.84 -6.97
C ALA A 126 1.11 1.46 -8.31
N THR A 127 1.41 2.19 -9.39
CA THR A 127 0.72 2.01 -10.68
C THR A 127 1.55 1.32 -11.76
N ARG A 128 2.88 1.19 -11.60
CA ARG A 128 3.80 0.68 -12.64
C ARG A 128 3.35 -0.64 -13.27
N THR A 129 2.99 -1.62 -12.45
CA THR A 129 2.63 -2.97 -12.93
C THR A 129 1.30 -2.93 -13.68
N ARG A 130 0.32 -2.20 -13.14
CA ARG A 130 -0.98 -2.00 -13.80
C ARG A 130 -0.83 -1.28 -15.14
N ASN A 131 -0.04 -0.21 -15.16
CA ASN A 131 0.21 0.57 -16.37
C ASN A 131 0.99 -0.24 -17.40
N PHE A 132 1.96 -1.05 -16.97
CA PHE A 132 2.66 -2.00 -17.83
C PHE A 132 1.69 -3.03 -18.45
N HIS A 133 0.82 -3.66 -17.64
CA HIS A 133 -0.23 -4.54 -18.15
C HIS A 133 -1.17 -3.86 -19.14
N HIS A 134 -1.56 -2.63 -18.86
CA HIS A 134 -2.41 -1.86 -19.75
C HIS A 134 -1.69 -1.54 -21.06
N SER A 135 -0.43 -1.10 -21.00
CA SER A 135 0.40 -0.77 -22.16
C SER A 135 0.58 -1.99 -23.06
N SER A 136 0.97 -3.14 -22.50
CA SER A 136 1.10 -4.39 -23.27
C SER A 136 -0.20 -4.80 -23.93
N ARG A 137 -1.35 -4.58 -23.28
CA ARG A 137 -2.66 -4.89 -23.88
C ARG A 137 -2.97 -4.01 -25.09
N LEU A 138 -2.51 -2.75 -25.13
CA LEU A 138 -2.64 -1.88 -26.30
C LEU A 138 -1.85 -2.39 -27.50
N GLU A 139 -0.76 -3.13 -27.26
CA GLU A 139 0.04 -3.82 -28.28
C GLU A 139 -0.53 -5.21 -28.64
N GLY A 140 -1.70 -5.58 -28.10
CA GLY A 140 -2.30 -6.90 -28.30
C GLY A 140 -1.70 -8.02 -27.44
N ILE A 141 -0.79 -7.71 -26.52
CA ILE A 141 -0.15 -8.68 -25.62
C ILE A 141 -1.01 -8.83 -24.36
N ASP A 142 -1.78 -9.92 -24.28
CA ASP A 142 -2.54 -10.26 -23.07
C ASP A 142 -1.68 -11.07 -22.08
N MET A 143 -1.04 -10.35 -21.14
CA MET A 143 -0.25 -10.95 -20.07
C MET A 143 -1.08 -11.78 -19.06
N ARG A 144 -2.42 -11.69 -19.03
CA ARG A 144 -3.24 -12.56 -18.16
C ARG A 144 -3.29 -13.99 -18.69
N ARG A 145 -3.00 -14.19 -19.97
CA ARG A 145 -2.99 -15.49 -20.65
C ARG A 145 -1.61 -16.13 -20.71
N SER A 146 -0.58 -15.55 -20.10
CA SER A 146 0.69 -16.25 -19.96
C SER A 146 0.48 -17.46 -19.06
N LYS A 147 0.20 -18.62 -19.66
CA LYS A 147 0.30 -19.90 -18.96
C LYS A 147 1.68 -19.92 -18.31
N PRO A 148 1.80 -20.29 -17.02
CA PRO A 148 3.12 -20.48 -16.43
C PRO A 148 3.91 -21.38 -17.37
N ALA A 149 5.11 -20.94 -17.75
CA ALA A 149 5.96 -21.71 -18.65
C ALA A 149 6.10 -23.11 -18.04
N GLU A 150 5.71 -24.14 -18.80
CA GLU A 150 5.94 -25.52 -18.36
C GLU A 150 7.43 -25.68 -18.10
N SER A 151 7.81 -26.23 -16.94
CA SER A 151 9.22 -26.48 -16.69
C SER A 151 9.75 -27.44 -17.77
N LEU A 152 11.01 -27.25 -18.16
CA LEU A 152 11.68 -28.12 -19.13
C LEU A 152 11.59 -29.60 -18.70
N GLN A 153 11.60 -29.84 -17.38
CA GLN A 153 11.39 -31.16 -16.78
C GLN A 153 9.98 -31.72 -17.04
N THR A 154 8.94 -30.90 -16.97
CA THR A 154 7.56 -31.28 -17.28
C THR A 154 7.42 -31.67 -18.75
N VAL A 155 8.07 -30.93 -19.64
CA VAL A 155 8.11 -31.23 -21.08
C VAL A 155 8.83 -32.56 -21.35
N LEU A 156 10.03 -32.74 -20.77
CA LEU A 156 10.83 -33.97 -20.92
C LEU A 156 10.11 -35.21 -20.39
N ASN A 157 9.42 -35.10 -19.25
CA ASN A 157 8.65 -36.21 -18.67
C ASN A 157 7.48 -36.64 -19.56
N ARG A 158 6.92 -35.73 -20.37
CA ARG A 158 5.85 -36.04 -21.31
C ARG A 158 6.36 -36.87 -22.50
N TYR A 159 7.57 -36.58 -22.96
CA TYR A 159 8.22 -37.34 -24.04
C TYR A 159 8.78 -38.69 -23.57
N ARG A 160 9.19 -38.83 -22.30
CA ARG A 160 9.61 -40.13 -21.72
C ARG A 160 8.48 -41.11 -21.45
N LYS A 161 7.22 -40.63 -21.39
CA LYS A 161 6.03 -41.46 -21.13
C LYS A 161 5.32 -41.93 -22.42
N ARG A 162 5.85 -41.56 -23.59
CA ARG A 162 5.48 -42.15 -24.89
C ARG A 162 6.51 -43.21 -25.25
#